data_AF-A0A5B9Y2Q3-F1
#
_entry.id   AF-A0A5B9Y2Q3-F1
#
_cell.length_a   1.000
_cell.length_b   1.000
_cell.length_c   1.000
_cell.angle_alpha   90.00
_cell.angle_beta   90.00
_cell.angle_gamma   90.00
#
_symmetry.space_group_name_H-M   'P 1'
#
loop_
_entity.id
_entity.type
_entity.pdbx_description
1 polymer ?
#
loop_
_entity_poly.entity_id
_entity_poly.type
_entity_poly.pdbx_seq_one_letter_code
_entity_poly.pdbx_strand_id
1 'polypeptide(L)'
;MGEWIILSMEISALVVSILMIIVGMIQNKSSQTGLSALNGGNDELFSNSKERGLDKTLSNWMFSLGIIMFVITMTIGIVTNTVL
;
A
#
# COMPACT_ATOMS: atom_id res chain seq x y z
N MET A 1 -7.06 11.00 -29.80
CA MET A 1 -7.72 11.18 -28.48
C MET A 1 -7.39 10.06 -27.50
N GLY A 2 -7.19 8.81 -27.92
CA GLY A 2 -6.87 7.70 -27.01
C GLY A 2 -5.53 7.83 -26.26
N GLU A 3 -4.48 8.36 -26.89
CA GLU A 3 -3.15 8.48 -26.26
C GLU A 3 -3.15 9.38 -25.01
N TRP A 4 -3.90 10.49 -25.03
CA TRP A 4 -4.03 11.39 -23.89
C TRP A 4 -4.73 10.72 -22.69
N ILE A 5 -5.66 9.81 -22.96
CA ILE A 5 -6.38 9.06 -21.92
C ILE A 5 -5.43 8.05 -21.28
N ILE A 6 -4.65 7.33 -22.08
CA ILE A 6 -3.66 6.35 -21.61
C ILE A 6 -2.60 7.04 -20.74
N LEU A 7 -2.02 8.15 -21.22
CA LEU A 7 -1.03 8.92 -20.46
C LEU A 7 -1.59 9.43 -19.13
N SER A 8 -2.83 9.93 -19.12
CA SER A 8 -3.47 10.43 -17.89
C SER A 8 -3.67 9.31 -16.87
N MET A 9 -4.07 8.12 -17.31
CA MET A 9 -4.26 6.95 -16.47
C MET A 9 -2.93 6.43 -15.90
N GLU A 10 -1.89 6.35 -16.72
CA GLU A 10 -0.56 5.89 -16.31
C GLU A 10 0.07 6.83 -15.27
N ILE A 11 -0.02 8.14 -15.49
CA ILE A 11 0.43 9.17 -14.53
C ILE A 11 -0.31 9.01 -13.20
N SER A 12 -1.62 8.76 -13.22
CA SER A 12 -2.40 8.59 -11.99
C SER A 12 -1.95 7.36 -11.17
N ALA A 13 -1.67 6.23 -11.85
CA ALA A 13 -1.19 5.01 -11.20
C ALA A 13 0.23 5.19 -10.63
N LEU A 14 1.08 5.94 -11.34
CA LEU A 14 2.43 6.27 -10.89
C LEU A 14 2.40 7.11 -9.61
N VAL A 15 1.57 8.16 -9.57
CA VAL A 15 1.40 9.02 -8.38
C VAL A 15 0.93 8.21 -7.17
N VAL A 16 -0.08 7.34 -7.33
CA VAL A 16 -0.58 6.49 -6.24
C VAL A 16 0.50 5.52 -5.76
N SER A 17 1.30 4.96 -6.67
CA SER A 17 2.40 4.05 -6.32
C SER A 17 3.50 4.73 -5.50
N ILE A 18 3.89 5.97 -5.87
CA ILE A 18 4.86 6.75 -5.08
C ILE A 18 4.32 7.02 -3.67
N LEU A 19 3.04 7.41 -3.55
CA LEU A 19 2.40 7.61 -2.25
C LEU A 19 2.41 6.34 -1.41
N MET A 20 2.12 5.18 -2.01
CA MET A 20 2.19 3.89 -1.32
C MET A 20 3.61 3.58 -0.80
N ILE A 21 4.65 3.84 -1.59
CA ILE A 21 6.04 3.63 -1.17
C ILE A 21 6.37 4.49 0.06
N ILE A 22 5.99 5.77 0.04
CA ILE A 22 6.24 6.68 1.16
C ILE A 22 5.53 6.18 2.43
N VAL A 23 4.26 5.80 2.32
CA VAL A 23 3.46 5.27 3.45
C VAL A 23 4.01 3.94 3.96
N GLY A 24 4.50 3.06 3.07
CA GLY A 24 5.15 1.80 3.43
C GLY A 24 6.49 1.99 4.15
N MET A 25 7.28 2.97 3.73
CA MET A 25 8.54 3.32 4.40
C MET A 25 8.31 3.88 5.82
N ILE A 26 7.19 4.56 6.05
CA ILE A 26 6.83 5.07 7.39
C ILE A 26 6.44 3.90 8.31
N GLN A 27 5.70 2.90 7.82
CA GLN A 27 5.33 1.71 8.60
C GLN A 27 6.53 0.86 9.05
N ASN A 28 7.56 0.73 8.21
CA ASN A 28 8.74 -0.11 8.50
C ASN A 28 9.61 0.43 9.67
N LYS A 29 9.41 1.68 10.10
CA LYS A 29 10.15 2.25 11.24
C LYS A 29 9.72 1.66 12.60
N SER A 30 8.54 1.01 12.65
CA SER A 30 7.96 0.44 13.88
C SER A 30 8.32 -1.05 14.07
N SER A 31 8.74 -1.75 13.01
CA SER A 31 9.14 -3.16 13.09
C SER A 31 10.51 -3.31 13.74
N GLN A 32 10.52 -3.92 14.94
CA GLN A 32 11.69 -4.49 15.62
C GLN A 32 12.67 -5.12 14.61
N THR A 33 13.95 -4.80 14.78
CA THR A 33 15.13 -5.34 14.06
C THR A 33 14.81 -6.57 13.21
N GLY A 34 14.92 -6.48 11.88
CA GLY A 34 14.35 -7.44 10.92
C GLY A 34 14.68 -8.93 11.12
N LEU A 35 15.67 -9.27 11.95
CA LEU A 35 15.93 -10.64 12.39
C LEU A 35 14.90 -11.17 13.41
N SER A 36 14.42 -10.33 14.31
CA SER A 36 13.39 -10.65 15.32
C SER A 36 11.99 -10.79 14.69
N ALA A 37 11.70 -10.02 13.64
CA ALA A 37 10.47 -10.15 12.86
C ALA A 37 10.42 -11.46 12.05
N LEU A 38 11.57 -11.96 11.59
CA LEU A 38 11.66 -13.21 10.83
C LEU A 38 11.69 -14.46 11.73
N ASN A 39 12.18 -14.33 12.97
CA ASN A 39 12.26 -15.43 13.93
C ASN A 39 10.95 -15.70 14.69
N GLY A 40 9.89 -14.92 14.43
CA GLY A 40 8.63 -15.06 15.17
C GLY A 40 8.79 -14.78 16.66
N GLY A 41 9.36 -13.60 17.00
CA GLY A 41 9.71 -13.18 18.36
C GLY A 41 8.79 -13.74 19.45
N ASN A 42 9.39 -14.50 20.37
CA ASN A 42 8.75 -15.32 21.41
C ASN A 42 8.15 -14.52 22.58
N ASP A 43 8.05 -13.20 22.53
CA ASP A 43 7.52 -12.42 23.64
C ASP A 43 6.30 -11.66 23.14
N GLU A 44 5.21 -11.69 23.92
CA GLU A 44 3.96 -10.90 23.82
C GLU A 44 2.63 -11.71 23.90
N LEU A 45 2.64 -12.98 24.32
CA LEU A 45 1.41 -13.74 24.63
C LEU A 45 0.52 -13.11 25.73
N PHE A 46 0.99 -12.05 26.41
CA PHE A 46 0.18 -11.18 27.28
C PHE A 46 0.44 -9.68 27.04
N SER A 47 0.94 -9.27 25.88
CA SER A 47 0.99 -7.86 25.50
C SER A 47 -0.36 -7.44 24.93
N ASN A 48 -1.37 -7.41 25.80
CA ASN A 48 -2.39 -6.39 25.66
C ASN A 48 -1.82 -5.01 26.05
N SER A 49 -0.56 -4.70 25.71
CA SER A 49 -0.08 -3.32 25.72
C SER A 49 -0.53 -2.66 24.44
N LYS A 50 -1.86 -2.50 24.33
CA LYS A 50 -2.55 -1.45 23.57
C LYS A 50 -1.72 -1.00 22.36
N GLU A 51 -1.75 -1.80 21.29
CA GLU A 51 -1.15 -1.45 19.99
C GLU A 51 -1.41 0.04 19.74
N ARG A 52 -0.34 0.85 19.74
CA ARG A 52 -0.44 2.31 19.68
C ARG A 52 -1.24 2.62 18.42
N GLY A 53 -2.39 3.29 18.56
CA GLY A 53 -3.37 3.48 17.48
C GLY A 53 -2.80 4.10 16.19
N LEU A 54 -1.62 4.71 16.25
CA LEU A 54 -0.87 5.17 15.10
C LEU A 54 -0.42 4.03 14.16
N ASP A 55 0.05 2.90 14.68
CA ASP A 55 0.48 1.78 13.84
C ASP A 55 -0.73 1.11 13.14
N LYS A 56 -1.83 0.92 13.89
CA LYS A 56 -3.06 0.32 13.36
C LYS A 56 -3.75 1.21 12.33
N THR A 57 -3.75 2.52 12.55
CA THR A 57 -4.31 3.48 11.57
C THR A 57 -3.47 3.51 10.30
N LEU A 58 -2.13 3.61 10.39
CA LEU A 58 -1.24 3.58 9.22
C LEU A 58 -1.41 2.30 8.39
N SER A 59 -1.55 1.15 9.04
CA SER A 59 -1.82 -0.12 8.37
C SER A 59 -3.17 -0.09 7.62
N ASN A 60 -4.22 0.43 8.23
CA ASN A 60 -5.53 0.55 7.59
C ASN A 60 -5.54 1.55 6.42
N TRP A 61 -4.77 2.65 6.52
CA TRP A 61 -4.54 3.59 5.42
C TRP A 61 -3.82 2.91 4.24
N MET A 62 -2.79 2.12 4.53
CA MET A 62 -2.04 1.37 3.52
C MET A 62 -2.94 0.35 2.82
N PHE A 63 -3.78 -0.35 3.58
CA PHE A 63 -4.76 -1.28 3.05
C PHE A 63 -5.76 -0.59 2.12
N SER A 64 -6.30 0.58 2.54
CA SER A 64 -7.19 1.38 1.70
C SER A 64 -6.51 1.87 0.42
N LEU A 65 -5.25 2.34 0.50
CA LEU A 65 -4.48 2.77 -0.68
C LEU A 65 -4.25 1.59 -1.65
N GLY A 66 -3.97 0.40 -1.12
CA GLY A 66 -3.80 -0.81 -1.92
C GLY A 66 -5.06 -1.20 -2.68
N ILE A 67 -6.23 -1.12 -2.04
CA ILE A 67 -7.52 -1.36 -2.71
C ILE A 67 -7.74 -0.36 -3.85
N ILE A 68 -7.47 0.92 -3.60
CA ILE A 68 -7.60 1.97 -4.63
C ILE A 68 -6.68 1.67 -5.81
N MET A 69 -5.42 1.30 -5.54
CA MET A 69 -4.44 0.95 -6.57
C MET A 69 -4.88 -0.27 -7.40
N PHE A 70 -5.46 -1.28 -6.75
CA PHE A 70 -6.02 -2.45 -7.42
C PHE A 70 -7.16 -2.09 -8.38
N VAL A 71 -8.11 -1.26 -7.94
CA VAL A 71 -9.25 -0.82 -8.77
C VAL A 71 -8.78 0.02 -9.96
N ILE A 72 -7.82 0.92 -9.76
CA ILE A 72 -7.22 1.73 -10.84
C ILE A 72 -6.56 0.82 -11.88
N THR A 73 -5.72 -0.11 -11.44
CA THR A 73 -5.01 -1.04 -12.35
C THR A 73 -5.99 -1.93 -13.13
N MET A 74 -7.04 -2.42 -12.46
CA MET A 74 -8.08 -3.21 -13.11
C MET A 74 -8.81 -2.39 -14.19
N THR A 75 -9.14 -1.13 -13.87
CA THR A 75 -9.80 -0.22 -14.82
C THR A 75 -8.92 0.06 -16.04
N ILE A 76 -7.62 0.30 -15.83
CA ILE A 76 -6.64 0.51 -16.91
C ILE A 76 -6.55 -0.72 -17.81
N GLY A 77 -6.51 -1.92 -17.22
CA GLY A 77 -6.48 -3.18 -17.99
C GLY A 77 -7.70 -3.36 -18.87
N ILE A 78 -8.90 -3.07 -18.34
CA ILE A 78 -10.16 -3.17 -19.09
C ILE A 78 -10.21 -2.14 -20.22
N VAL A 79 -9.90 -0.87 -19.93
CA VAL A 79 -9.92 0.22 -20.93
C VAL A 79 -8.90 -0.02 -22.04
N THR A 80 -7.69 -0.45 -21.69
CA THR A 80 -6.66 -0.81 -22.68
C THR A 80 -7.14 -1.94 -23.59
N ASN A 81 -7.81 -2.95 -23.03
CA ASN A 81 -8.34 -4.07 -23.82
C ASN A 81 -9.54 -3.71 -24.70
N THR A 82 -10.32 -2.68 -24.36
CA THR A 82 -11.49 -2.24 -25.16
C THR A 82 -11.17 -1.15 -26.18
N VAL A 83 -10.06 -0.44 -26.02
CA VAL A 83 -9.64 0.67 -26.90
C VAL A 83 -8.60 0.25 -27.94
N LEU A 84 -7.84 -0.83 -27.70
CA LEU A 84 -7.02 -1.53 -28.71
C LEU A 84 -7.85 -2.57 -29.48
#